data_AF-L0JLM7-F1
#
_entry.id   AF-L0JLM7-F1
#
_cell.length_a   1.000
_cell.length_b   1.000
_cell.length_c   1.000
_cell.angle_alpha   90.00
_cell.angle_beta   90.00
_cell.angle_gamma   90.00
#
_symmetry.space_group_name_H-M   'P 1'
#
loop_
_entity.id
_entity.type
_entity.pdbx_description
1 polymer ?
#
loop_
_entity_poly.entity_id
_entity_poly.type
_entity_poly.pdbx_seq_one_letter_code
_entity_poly.pdbx_strand_id
1 'polypeptide(L)'
;MIESRIQPQSVGRIVTEPFVLSVAVVDALVVVAFIGVGLFMHAMEPWTFPAYTLRTATPFVIGWAIAAPLLGAYRGRVLESFGRTLAVVAIAWIAATLIGGLIRSSSLFLGGAPPEFLLVNAVLGLGFILPWRLAVTAGHRWRAGRA
;
A
#
# COMPACT_ATOMS: atom_id res chain seq x y z
N MET A 1 35.94 5.99 -33.75
CA MET A 1 34.63 5.29 -33.79
C MET A 1 34.11 5.26 -32.36
N ILE A 2 33.18 6.14 -32.02
CA ILE A 2 32.66 6.33 -30.65
C ILE A 2 31.42 5.43 -30.52
N GLU A 3 31.52 4.33 -29.79
CA GLU A 3 30.35 3.54 -29.41
C GLU A 3 29.66 4.23 -28.22
N SER A 4 28.70 5.11 -28.51
CA SER A 4 27.75 5.58 -27.50
C SER A 4 26.79 4.42 -27.19
N ARG A 5 27.10 3.72 -26.10
CA ARG A 5 26.25 2.65 -25.56
C ARG A 5 25.01 3.30 -24.93
N ILE A 6 24.05 3.72 -25.75
CA ILE A 6 22.72 4.11 -25.30
C ILE A 6 22.04 2.81 -24.85
N GLN A 7 22.25 2.45 -23.60
CA GLN A 7 21.52 1.38 -22.96
C GLN A 7 20.08 1.87 -22.82
N PRO A 8 19.10 1.26 -23.51
CA PRO A 8 17.73 1.71 -23.42
C PRO A 8 17.30 1.61 -21.96
N GLN A 9 16.96 2.75 -21.36
CA GLN A 9 16.35 2.74 -20.04
C GLN A 9 15.08 1.91 -20.15
N SER A 10 15.05 0.75 -19.53
CA SER A 10 13.94 -0.19 -19.63
C SER A 10 12.68 0.51 -19.11
N VAL A 11 11.89 1.04 -20.04
CA VAL A 11 10.57 1.59 -19.75
C VAL A 11 9.71 0.41 -19.35
N GLY A 12 9.43 0.29 -18.04
CA GLY A 12 8.34 -0.53 -17.54
C GLY A 12 8.60 -2.03 -17.48
N ARG A 13 9.64 -2.48 -16.77
CA ARG A 13 9.56 -3.83 -16.17
C ARG A 13 8.49 -3.76 -15.08
N ILE A 14 7.26 -4.18 -15.39
CA ILE A 14 6.30 -4.55 -14.36
C ILE A 14 7.02 -5.61 -13.53
N VAL A 15 7.25 -5.30 -12.26
CA VAL A 15 8.23 -6.01 -11.45
C VAL A 15 7.66 -7.35 -11.03
N THR A 16 7.91 -8.39 -11.83
CA THR A 16 7.73 -9.80 -11.48
C THR A 16 8.92 -10.31 -10.65
N GLU A 17 9.51 -9.46 -9.81
CA GLU A 17 10.53 -9.90 -8.86
C GLU A 17 9.82 -10.50 -7.64
N PRO A 18 10.20 -11.70 -7.18
CA PRO A 18 9.62 -12.34 -5.99
C PRO A 18 9.59 -11.40 -4.77
N PHE A 19 10.59 -10.53 -4.65
CA PHE A 19 10.66 -9.52 -3.61
C PHE A 19 9.51 -8.50 -3.67
N VAL A 20 9.22 -7.93 -4.84
CA VAL A 20 8.14 -6.94 -4.97
C VAL A 20 6.78 -7.58 -4.75
N LEU A 21 6.57 -8.79 -5.26
CA LEU A 21 5.34 -9.55 -5.00
C LEU A 21 5.15 -9.79 -3.49
N SER A 22 6.22 -10.17 -2.79
CA SER A 22 6.18 -10.36 -1.33
C SER A 22 5.83 -9.06 -0.60
N VAL A 23 6.44 -7.93 -1.00
CA VAL A 23 6.10 -6.62 -0.41
C VAL A 23 4.64 -6.26 -0.67
N ALA A 24 4.13 -6.45 -1.89
CA ALA A 24 2.74 -6.16 -2.22
C ALA A 24 1.74 -7.02 -1.43
N VAL A 25 2.06 -8.30 -1.21
CA VAL A 25 1.26 -9.20 -0.36
C VAL A 25 1.25 -8.71 1.08
N VAL A 26 2.41 -8.37 1.65
CA VAL A 26 2.46 -7.88 3.04
C VAL A 26 1.79 -6.51 3.15
N ASP A 27 1.89 -5.64 2.15
CA ASP A 27 1.14 -4.38 2.15
C ASP A 27 -0.38 -4.65 2.24
N ALA A 28 -0.90 -5.62 1.48
CA ALA A 28 -2.30 -6.00 1.57
C ALA A 28 -2.68 -6.55 2.96
N LEU A 29 -1.80 -7.36 3.57
CA LEU A 29 -1.99 -7.84 4.95
C LEU A 29 -1.98 -6.70 5.97
N VAL A 30 -1.11 -5.70 5.79
CA VAL A 30 -1.07 -4.50 6.64
C VAL A 30 -2.37 -3.71 6.52
N VAL A 31 -2.92 -3.57 5.31
CA VAL A 31 -4.23 -2.92 5.10
C VAL A 31 -5.35 -3.71 5.77
N VAL A 32 -5.36 -5.04 5.64
CA VAL A 32 -6.34 -5.90 6.33
C VAL A 32 -6.21 -5.77 7.85
N ALA A 33 -4.99 -5.75 8.39
CA ALA A 33 -4.74 -5.59 9.81
C ALA A 33 -5.23 -4.23 10.32
N PHE A 34 -4.94 -3.15 9.59
CA PHE A 34 -5.42 -1.80 9.91
C PHE A 34 -6.96 -1.76 10.00
N ILE A 35 -7.65 -2.28 8.98
CA ILE A 35 -9.12 -2.33 8.97
C ILE A 35 -9.64 -3.22 10.10
N GLY A 36 -8.99 -4.35 10.37
CA GLY A 36 -9.32 -5.23 11.49
C GLY A 36 -9.22 -4.54 12.85
N VAL A 37 -8.18 -3.72 13.08
CA VAL A 37 -8.07 -2.89 14.28
C VAL A 37 -9.22 -1.88 14.35
N GLY A 38 -9.57 -1.24 13.23
CA GLY A 38 -10.73 -0.35 13.18
C GLY A 38 -12.04 -1.05 13.59
N LEU A 39 -12.28 -2.27 13.10
CA LEU A 39 -13.44 -3.07 13.49
C LEU A 39 -13.42 -3.41 14.98
N PHE A 40 -12.26 -3.80 15.53
CA PHE A 40 -12.11 -4.08 16.95
C PHE A 40 -12.46 -2.85 17.81
N MET A 41 -12.02 -1.66 17.39
CA MET A 41 -12.38 -0.39 18.06
C MET A 41 -13.87 -0.05 17.97
N HIS A 42 -14.59 -0.62 16.99
CA HIS A 42 -16.05 -0.55 16.86
C HIS A 42 -16.76 -1.75 17.49
N ALA A 43 -16.13 -2.41 18.49
CA ALA A 43 -16.67 -3.56 19.22
C ALA A 43 -17.02 -4.76 18.33
N MET A 44 -16.34 -4.91 17.19
CA MET A 44 -16.44 -6.09 16.33
C MET A 44 -15.11 -6.82 16.25
N GLU A 45 -15.06 -8.00 16.86
CA GLU A 45 -13.87 -8.85 16.87
C GLU A 45 -13.56 -9.41 15.48
N PRO A 46 -12.44 -9.04 14.85
CA PRO A 46 -12.15 -9.41 13.46
C PRO A 46 -11.90 -10.92 13.28
N TRP A 47 -11.39 -11.61 14.30
CA TRP A 47 -11.19 -13.07 14.29
C TRP A 47 -12.50 -13.84 14.42
N THR A 48 -13.52 -13.24 15.04
CA THR A 48 -14.86 -13.84 15.17
C THR A 48 -15.67 -13.66 13.88
N PHE A 49 -15.40 -12.60 13.10
CA PHE A 49 -16.08 -12.30 11.83
C PHE A 49 -15.11 -12.13 10.64
N PRO A 50 -14.27 -13.15 10.32
CA PRO A 50 -13.17 -12.98 9.37
C PRO A 50 -13.65 -12.65 7.95
N ALA A 51 -14.76 -13.25 7.50
CA ALA A 51 -15.34 -12.94 6.19
C ALA A 51 -15.82 -11.48 6.10
N TYR A 52 -16.39 -10.94 7.18
CA TYR A 52 -16.81 -9.55 7.26
C TYR A 52 -15.61 -8.60 7.27
N THR A 53 -14.54 -8.96 8.00
CA THR A 53 -13.28 -8.20 8.03
C THR A 53 -12.66 -8.13 6.64
N LEU A 54 -12.51 -9.27 5.96
CA LEU A 54 -11.98 -9.31 4.60
C LEU A 54 -12.84 -8.52 3.61
N ARG A 55 -14.18 -8.65 3.69
CA ARG A 55 -15.10 -7.87 2.85
C ARG A 55 -14.99 -6.37 3.11
N THR A 56 -14.79 -5.96 4.36
CA THR A 56 -14.63 -4.55 4.76
C THR A 56 -13.30 -3.98 4.26
N ALA A 57 -12.22 -4.78 4.31
CA ALA A 57 -10.89 -4.37 3.86
C ALA A 57 -10.73 -4.37 2.32
N THR A 58 -11.49 -5.22 1.62
CA THR A 58 -11.38 -5.44 0.17
C THR A 58 -11.33 -4.15 -0.66
N PRO A 59 -12.22 -3.15 -0.46
CA PRO A 59 -12.16 -1.90 -1.20
C PRO A 59 -10.81 -1.18 -1.09
N PHE A 60 -10.20 -1.17 0.09
CA PHE A 60 -8.92 -0.49 0.34
C PHE A 60 -7.73 -1.30 -0.15
N VAL A 61 -7.81 -2.63 -0.10
CA VAL A 61 -6.82 -3.51 -0.73
C VAL A 61 -6.82 -3.30 -2.25
N ILE A 62 -8.00 -3.21 -2.89
CA ILE A 62 -8.12 -2.87 -4.31
C ILE A 62 -7.56 -1.47 -4.58
N GLY A 63 -7.93 -0.48 -3.75
CA GLY A 63 -7.41 0.88 -3.85
C GLY A 63 -5.88 0.93 -3.78
N TRP A 64 -5.28 0.18 -2.86
CA TRP A 64 -3.82 0.08 -2.74
C TRP A 64 -3.19 -0.63 -3.93
N ALA A 65 -3.77 -1.75 -4.37
CA ALA A 65 -3.32 -2.51 -5.53
C ALA A 65 -3.34 -1.68 -6.83
N ILE A 66 -4.18 -0.66 -6.91
CA ILE A 66 -4.21 0.30 -8.03
C ILE A 66 -3.22 1.45 -7.78
N ALA A 67 -3.33 2.15 -6.65
CA ALA A 67 -2.59 3.38 -6.40
C ALA A 67 -1.08 3.16 -6.25
N ALA A 68 -0.66 2.14 -5.51
CA ALA A 68 0.74 1.88 -5.20
C ALA A 68 1.60 1.62 -6.46
N PRO A 69 1.21 0.75 -7.41
CA PRO A 69 2.00 0.56 -8.63
C PRO A 69 1.96 1.79 -9.55
N LEU A 70 0.81 2.45 -9.70
CA LEU A 70 0.67 3.64 -10.56
C LEU A 70 1.58 4.78 -10.09
N LEU A 71 1.63 5.03 -8.78
CA LEU A 71 2.50 6.05 -8.19
C LEU A 71 3.95 5.59 -8.02
N GLY A 72 4.23 4.32 -8.34
CA GLY A 72 5.58 3.78 -8.35
C GLY A 72 6.14 3.45 -6.97
N ALA A 73 5.29 3.14 -5.99
CA ALA A 73 5.70 2.75 -4.64
C ALA A 73 6.68 1.56 -4.66
N TYR A 74 6.60 0.67 -5.66
CA TYR A 74 7.46 -0.50 -5.78
C TYR A 74 8.75 -0.27 -6.59
N ARG A 75 9.06 0.95 -7.01
CA ARG A 75 10.28 1.26 -7.78
C ARG A 75 11.50 1.28 -6.87
N GLY A 76 12.63 0.75 -7.33
CA GLY A 76 13.90 0.72 -6.56
C GLY A 76 14.30 2.09 -6.00
N ARG A 77 14.21 3.15 -6.81
CA ARG A 77 14.48 4.54 -6.41
C ARG A 77 13.67 5.06 -5.21
N VAL A 78 12.51 4.45 -4.92
CA VAL A 78 11.68 4.75 -3.76
C VAL A 78 12.23 3.99 -2.54
N LEU A 79 12.50 2.69 -2.70
CA LEU A 79 13.09 1.82 -1.67
C LEU A 79 14.54 2.19 -1.29
N GLU A 80 15.21 3.00 -2.10
CA GLU A 80 16.55 3.52 -1.81
C GLU A 80 16.52 4.80 -0.96
N SER A 81 15.37 5.43 -0.72
CA SER A 81 15.28 6.72 -0.01
C SER A 81 14.10 6.76 0.95
N PHE A 82 14.38 6.99 2.23
CA PHE A 82 13.34 7.16 3.26
C PHE A 82 12.38 8.31 2.94
N GLY A 83 12.91 9.46 2.50
CA GLY A 83 12.09 10.62 2.12
C GLY A 83 11.18 10.33 0.93
N ARG A 84 11.69 9.66 -0.11
CA ARG A 84 10.86 9.25 -1.26
C ARG A 84 9.84 8.19 -0.86
N THR A 85 10.22 7.24 0.00
CA THR A 85 9.30 6.24 0.55
C THR A 85 8.15 6.93 1.26
N LEU A 86 8.44 7.84 2.19
CA LEU A 86 7.44 8.59 2.95
C LEU A 86 6.46 9.32 2.03
N ALA A 87 6.98 10.13 1.09
CA ALA A 87 6.15 10.92 0.19
C ALA A 87 5.29 10.05 -0.75
N VAL A 88 5.89 9.08 -1.44
CA VAL A 88 5.18 8.25 -2.42
C VAL A 88 4.15 7.34 -1.75
N VAL A 89 4.51 6.72 -0.63
CA VAL A 89 3.57 5.85 0.12
C VAL A 89 2.42 6.67 0.69
N ALA A 90 2.69 7.87 1.20
CA ALA A 90 1.62 8.72 1.72
C ALA A 90 0.62 9.14 0.64
N ILE A 91 1.12 9.61 -0.51
CA ILE A 91 0.27 9.97 -1.66
C ILE A 91 -0.50 8.74 -2.16
N ALA A 92 0.16 7.58 -2.24
CA ALA A 92 -0.48 6.34 -2.67
C ALA A 92 -1.56 5.86 -1.70
N TRP A 93 -1.35 6.01 -0.39
CA TRP A 93 -2.34 5.65 0.60
C TRP A 93 -3.56 6.58 0.57
N ILE A 94 -3.36 7.87 0.38
CA ILE A 94 -4.45 8.83 0.23
C ILE A 94 -5.27 8.49 -1.02
N ALA A 95 -4.61 8.25 -2.16
CA ALA A 95 -5.29 7.82 -3.38
C ALA A 95 -6.03 6.48 -3.19
N ALA A 96 -5.41 5.51 -2.52
CA ALA A 96 -6.03 4.22 -2.19
C ALA A 96 -7.26 4.40 -1.27
N THR A 97 -7.21 5.31 -0.30
CA THR A 97 -8.33 5.64 0.58
C THR A 97 -9.51 6.19 -0.21
N LEU A 98 -9.26 7.10 -1.16
CA LEU A 98 -10.31 7.66 -2.00
C LEU A 98 -10.91 6.61 -2.94
N ILE A 99 -10.07 5.79 -3.58
CA ILE A 99 -10.54 4.69 -4.45
C ILE A 99 -11.35 3.68 -3.63
N GLY A 100 -10.83 3.25 -2.48
CA GLY A 100 -11.51 2.31 -1.59
C GLY A 100 -12.82 2.89 -1.05
N GLY A 101 -12.85 4.18 -0.71
CA GLY A 101 -14.05 4.90 -0.32
C GLY A 101 -15.13 4.93 -1.39
N LEU A 102 -14.73 5.18 -2.65
CA LEU A 102 -15.64 5.15 -3.80
C LEU A 102 -16.23 3.74 -4.00
N ILE A 103 -15.39 2.70 -3.99
CA ILE A 103 -15.83 1.31 -4.11
C ILE A 103 -16.76 0.94 -2.94
N ARG A 104 -16.40 1.33 -1.72
CA ARG A 104 -17.17 1.06 -0.50
C ARG A 104 -18.52 1.79 -0.47
N SER A 105 -18.66 2.89 -1.19
CA SER A 105 -19.92 3.63 -1.35
C SER A 105 -20.89 2.98 -2.35
N SER A 106 -20.46 1.94 -3.08
CA SER A 106 -21.34 1.19 -3.99
C SER A 106 -22.26 0.23 -3.23
N SER A 107 -23.30 -0.26 -3.92
CA SER A 107 -24.22 -1.28 -3.39
C SER A 107 -23.58 -2.65 -3.13
N LEU A 108 -22.35 -2.88 -3.60
CA LEU A 108 -21.62 -4.14 -3.41
C LEU A 108 -21.05 -4.30 -1.99
N PHE A 109 -20.82 -3.19 -1.30
CA PHE A 109 -20.17 -3.15 0.01
C PHE A 109 -21.06 -2.47 1.06
N LEU A 110 -20.99 -2.97 2.29
CA LEU A 110 -21.75 -2.43 3.41
C LEU A 110 -20.97 -1.31 4.11
N GLY A 111 -21.69 -0.33 4.64
CA GLY A 111 -21.19 0.68 5.57
C GLY A 111 -20.83 2.03 4.97
N GLY A 112 -20.83 2.18 3.64
CA GLY A 112 -20.53 3.45 2.96
C GLY A 112 -19.15 4.04 3.31
N ALA A 113 -18.91 5.29 2.91
CA ALA A 113 -17.67 6.00 3.22
C ALA A 113 -17.95 7.46 3.60
N PRO A 114 -18.50 7.71 4.81
CA PRO A 114 -18.71 9.08 5.28
C PRO A 114 -17.38 9.85 5.38
N PRO A 115 -17.38 11.18 5.28
CA PRO A 115 -16.16 11.99 5.27
C PRO A 115 -15.24 11.75 6.48
N GLU A 116 -15.82 11.54 7.66
CA GLU A 116 -15.08 11.26 8.90
C GLU A 116 -14.34 9.94 8.81
N PHE A 117 -14.98 8.92 8.25
CA PHE A 117 -14.36 7.63 7.99
C PHE A 117 -13.20 7.76 7.00
N LEU A 118 -13.36 8.53 5.92
CA LEU A 118 -12.26 8.76 4.96
C LEU A 118 -11.08 9.49 5.60
N LEU A 119 -11.34 10.49 6.45
CA LEU A 119 -10.29 11.22 7.15
C LEU A 119 -9.53 10.31 8.12
N VAL A 120 -10.25 9.54 8.95
CA VAL A 120 -9.64 8.59 9.89
C VAL A 120 -8.89 7.49 9.14
N ASN A 121 -9.45 6.95 8.06
CA ASN A 121 -8.81 5.94 7.23
C ASN A 121 -7.51 6.47 6.60
N ALA A 122 -7.54 7.68 6.06
CA ALA A 122 -6.38 8.31 5.47
C ALA A 122 -5.28 8.53 6.52
N VAL A 123 -5.60 9.11 7.69
CA VAL A 123 -4.60 9.45 8.71
C VAL A 123 -4.08 8.23 9.45
N LEU A 124 -4.96 7.40 10.02
CA LEU A 124 -4.53 6.25 10.81
C LEU A 124 -3.92 5.16 9.95
N GLY A 125 -4.39 4.98 8.71
CA GLY A 125 -3.79 4.00 7.80
C GLY A 125 -2.33 4.31 7.44
N LEU A 126 -1.94 5.61 7.40
CA LEU A 126 -0.52 5.98 7.30
C LEU A 126 0.31 5.45 8.47
N GLY A 127 -0.26 5.46 9.68
CA GLY A 127 0.37 4.90 10.88
C GLY A 127 0.63 3.40 10.80
N PHE A 128 -0.02 2.67 9.90
CA PHE A 128 0.20 1.25 9.66
C PHE A 128 1.14 1.00 8.47
N ILE A 129 0.86 1.63 7.34
CA ILE A 129 1.61 1.34 6.11
C ILE A 129 3.01 1.98 6.12
N LEU A 130 3.19 3.18 6.68
CA LEU A 130 4.50 3.83 6.67
C LEU A 130 5.56 3.09 7.48
N PRO A 131 5.31 2.66 8.74
CA PRO A 131 6.31 1.91 9.50
C PRO A 131 6.78 0.65 8.77
N TRP A 132 5.84 -0.11 8.19
CA TRP A 132 6.16 -1.28 7.38
C TRP A 132 7.03 -0.92 6.17
N ARG A 133 6.63 0.09 5.39
CA ARG A 133 7.35 0.49 4.17
C ARG A 133 8.74 1.07 4.48
N LEU A 134 8.90 1.76 5.60
CA LEU A 134 10.19 2.23 6.08
C LEU A 134 11.10 1.07 6.52
N ALA A 135 10.54 0.03 7.15
CA ALA A 135 11.28 -1.19 7.48
C ALA A 135 11.77 -1.92 6.22
N VAL A 136 10.92 -2.01 5.17
CA VAL A 136 11.32 -2.55 3.86
C VAL A 136 12.45 -1.73 3.25
N THR A 137 12.35 -0.40 3.26
CA THR A 137 13.39 0.51 2.76
C THR A 137 14.70 0.36 3.55
N ALA A 138 14.64 0.23 4.88
CA ALA A 138 15.81 -0.03 5.70
C ALA A 138 16.48 -1.37 5.34
N GLY A 139 15.68 -2.45 5.22
CA GLY A 139 16.18 -3.76 4.83
C GLY A 139 16.79 -3.81 3.43
N HIS A 140 16.18 -3.11 2.47
CA HIS A 140 16.69 -2.97 1.10
C HIS A 140 18.05 -2.26 1.10
N ARG A 141 18.15 -1.10 1.77
CA ARG A 141 19.40 -0.32 1.88
C ARG A 141 20.51 -1.10 2.59
N TRP A 142 20.19 -1.83 3.66
CA TRP A 142 21.16 -2.65 4.39
C TRP A 142 21.73 -3.79 3.55
N ARG A 143 20.93 -4.41 2.68
CA ARG A 143 21.43 -5.44 1.74
C ARG A 143 22.32 -4.83 0.65
N ALA A 144 21.92 -3.69 0.09
CA ALA A 144 22.69 -3.01 -0.95
C ALA A 144 24.05 -2.50 -0.46
N GLY A 145 24.18 -2.09 0.80
CA GLY A 145 25.46 -1.68 1.39
C GLY A 145 26.41 -2.82 1.77
N ARG A 146 25.99 -4.09 1.63
CA ARG A 146 26.81 -5.28 1.91
C ARG A 146 27.27 -6.02 0.65
N ALA A 147 26.81 -5.60 -0.52
CA ALA A 147 27.23 -6.12 -1.83
C ALA A 147 28.34 -5.25 -2.41
#